data_AF-A0A7V9Q437-F1
#
_entry.id   AF-A0A7V9Q437-F1
#
_cell.length_a   1.000
_cell.length_b   1.000
_cell.length_c   1.000
_cell.angle_alpha   90.00
_cell.angle_beta   90.00
_cell.angle_gamma   90.00
#
_symmetry.space_group_name_H-M   'P 1'
#
loop_
_entity.id
_entity.type
_entity.pdbx_description
1 polymer ?
#
loop_
_entity_poly.entity_id
_entity_poly.type
_entity_poly.pdbx_seq_one_letter_code
_entity_poly.pdbx_strand_id
1 'polypeptide(L)'
;MRLAEVVTIYLAAAAPIGVAYFLNREKTSAQAYGMAIGAALVWPVTLTLMWLAREGFRGERMHAAESVELQFWQKCDHAKRLLLAALHEAEDAARAVPATNFEAARHVLFNAREAIERFIGLTLAAREARIDGPPSPREIELCRVAGRSGDDLTIAGRCTHRRNVARLLAHRQRARAEVLHALAEVGEIPGSASFALQSNAEAAQHFSEAALEVYQRAVDLLSLFDDDHATTVVARLLDTERARRRRFESSGIHGNAPRTVKGTSWTTPFPSNSPAAPLSQKPRLTQG
;
A
#
# COMPACT_ATOMS: atom_id res chain seq x y z
N MET A 1 -2.00 -19.29 65.25
CA MET A 1 -1.79 -18.02 64.52
C MET A 1 -2.51 -16.93 65.29
N ARG A 2 -1.83 -15.82 65.60
CA ARG A 2 -2.46 -14.70 66.32
C ARG A 2 -3.31 -13.90 65.34
N LEU A 3 -4.44 -13.37 65.79
CA LEU A 3 -5.36 -12.60 64.95
C LEU A 3 -4.66 -11.40 64.29
N ALA A 4 -3.69 -10.81 64.99
CA ALA A 4 -2.82 -9.76 64.47
C ALA A 4 -2.02 -10.19 63.22
N GLU A 5 -1.48 -11.40 63.17
CA GLU A 5 -0.68 -11.91 62.04
C GLU A 5 -1.53 -12.11 60.78
N VAL A 6 -2.78 -12.56 60.96
CA VAL A 6 -3.72 -12.74 59.86
C VAL A 6 -4.11 -11.38 59.26
N VAL A 7 -4.32 -10.38 60.10
CA VAL A 7 -4.67 -9.01 59.67
C VAL A 7 -3.52 -8.35 58.91
N THR A 8 -2.26 -8.50 59.35
CA THR A 8 -1.10 -7.97 58.62
C THR A 8 -0.90 -8.64 57.27
N ILE A 9 -1.04 -9.96 57.19
CA ILE A 9 -0.92 -10.69 55.91
C ILE A 9 -2.03 -10.25 54.94
N TYR A 10 -3.25 -10.08 55.43
CA TYR A 10 -4.38 -9.64 54.61
C TYR A 10 -4.16 -8.22 54.05
N LEU A 11 -3.73 -7.27 54.89
CA LEU A 11 -3.45 -5.90 54.46
C LEU A 11 -2.25 -5.81 53.51
N ALA A 12 -1.21 -6.62 53.74
CA ALA A 12 -0.04 -6.66 52.85
C ALA A 12 -0.40 -7.21 51.46
N ALA A 13 -1.27 -8.22 51.38
CA ALA A 13 -1.75 -8.77 50.11
C ALA A 13 -2.69 -7.82 49.35
N ALA A 14 -3.41 -6.95 50.07
CA ALA A 14 -4.34 -5.97 49.49
C ALA A 14 -3.66 -4.73 48.89
N ALA A 15 -2.46 -4.38 49.37
CA ALA A 15 -1.76 -3.15 48.98
C ALA A 15 -1.51 -2.98 47.46
N PRO A 16 -1.10 -4.01 46.68
CA PRO A 16 -0.87 -3.87 45.25
C PRO A 16 -2.15 -3.53 44.47
N ILE A 17 -3.30 -4.01 44.95
CA ILE A 17 -4.60 -3.85 44.30
C ILE A 17 -5.12 -2.43 44.50
N GLY A 18 -5.00 -1.89 45.73
CA GLY A 18 -5.33 -0.50 46.02
C GLY A 18 -4.48 0.48 45.21
N VAL A 19 -3.18 0.21 45.07
CA VAL A 19 -2.26 1.02 44.26
C VAL A 19 -2.61 0.96 42.77
N ALA A 20 -2.87 -0.24 42.23
CA ALA A 20 -3.27 -0.40 40.82
C ALA A 20 -4.60 0.32 40.50
N TYR A 21 -5.56 0.28 41.42
CA TYR A 21 -6.83 0.98 41.28
C TYR A 21 -6.66 2.50 41.30
N PHE A 22 -5.77 3.01 42.17
CA PHE A 22 -5.47 4.43 42.27
C PHE A 22 -4.75 4.97 41.02
N LEU A 23 -3.77 4.24 40.50
CA LEU A 23 -2.99 4.65 39.32
C LEU A 23 -3.81 4.69 38.02
N ASN A 24 -4.85 3.86 37.90
CA ASN A 24 -5.71 3.82 36.71
C ASN A 24 -6.78 4.93 36.66
N ARG A 25 -6.87 5.82 37.66
CA ARG A 25 -7.80 6.95 37.64
C ARG A 25 -7.07 8.27 37.42
N GLU A 26 -7.41 8.95 36.34
CA GLU A 26 -6.82 10.26 35.96
C GLU A 26 -7.18 11.44 36.88
N LYS A 27 -8.05 11.26 37.89
CA LYS A 27 -8.51 12.35 38.77
C LYS A 27 -8.19 12.07 40.23
N THR A 28 -7.30 12.87 40.79
CA THR A 28 -6.93 12.90 42.21
C THR A 28 -7.97 13.68 43.02
N SER A 29 -9.10 13.05 43.33
CA SER A 29 -10.07 13.59 44.29
C SER A 29 -10.01 12.83 45.61
N ALA A 30 -10.42 13.47 46.72
CA ALA A 30 -10.52 12.80 48.02
C ALA A 30 -11.44 11.56 47.98
N GLN A 31 -12.43 11.54 47.08
CA GLN A 31 -13.27 10.36 46.83
C GLN A 31 -12.49 9.19 46.22
N ALA A 32 -11.46 9.45 45.40
CA ALA A 32 -10.63 8.41 44.81
C ALA A 32 -9.83 7.63 45.87
N TYR A 33 -9.34 8.33 46.91
CA TYR A 33 -8.66 7.69 48.04
C TYR A 33 -9.61 6.80 48.86
N GLY A 34 -10.82 7.28 49.15
CA GLY A 34 -11.83 6.48 49.86
C GLY A 34 -12.22 5.21 49.09
N MET A 35 -12.39 5.31 47.77
CA MET A 35 -12.67 4.14 46.93
C MET A 35 -11.47 3.19 46.83
N ALA A 36 -10.23 3.68 46.83
CA ALA A 36 -9.04 2.84 46.80
C ALA A 36 -8.85 2.05 48.11
N ILE A 37 -9.13 2.66 49.26
CA ILE A 37 -9.12 1.97 50.57
C ILE A 37 -10.25 0.93 50.63
N GLY A 38 -11.45 1.27 50.15
CA GLY A 38 -12.56 0.32 50.02
C GLY A 38 -12.21 -0.86 49.11
N ALA A 39 -11.58 -0.60 47.97
CA ALA A 39 -11.13 -1.65 47.04
C ALA A 39 -10.05 -2.55 47.66
N ALA A 40 -9.15 -2.01 48.48
CA ALA A 40 -8.16 -2.81 49.22
C ALA A 40 -8.82 -3.69 50.30
N LEU A 41 -9.85 -3.20 50.99
CA LEU A 41 -10.57 -4.00 51.99
C LEU A 41 -11.38 -5.13 51.38
N VAL A 42 -11.96 -4.92 50.18
CA VAL A 42 -12.76 -5.91 49.45
C VAL A 42 -11.97 -6.49 48.26
N TRP A 43 -10.66 -6.64 48.41
CA TRP A 43 -9.77 -7.04 47.33
C TRP A 43 -10.15 -8.37 46.65
N PRO A 44 -10.63 -9.42 47.34
CA PRO A 44 -10.95 -10.69 46.68
C PRO A 44 -12.11 -10.54 45.68
N VAL A 45 -13.11 -9.72 46.01
CA VAL A 45 -14.27 -9.44 45.14
C VAL A 45 -13.88 -8.51 44.00
N THR A 46 -13.05 -7.49 44.25
CA THR A 46 -12.57 -6.64 43.17
C THR A 46 -11.68 -7.40 42.19
N LEU A 47 -10.90 -8.37 42.68
CA LEU A 47 -10.01 -9.19 41.86
C LEU A 47 -10.80 -10.17 41.00
N THR A 48 -11.85 -10.80 41.54
CA THR A 48 -12.77 -11.64 40.73
C THR A 48 -13.56 -10.82 39.72
N LEU A 49 -14.05 -9.64 40.08
CA LEU A 49 -14.73 -8.73 39.13
C LEU A 49 -13.78 -8.23 38.04
N MET A 50 -12.54 -7.87 38.38
CA MET A 50 -11.53 -7.49 37.39
C MET A 50 -11.14 -8.67 36.49
N TRP A 51 -11.12 -9.90 37.02
CA TRP A 51 -10.81 -11.10 36.26
C TRP A 51 -11.96 -11.46 35.29
N LEU A 52 -13.21 -11.44 35.76
CA LEU A 52 -14.41 -11.61 34.94
C LEU A 52 -14.55 -10.52 33.87
N ALA A 53 -14.29 -9.26 34.23
CA ALA A 53 -14.26 -8.16 33.28
C ALA A 53 -13.13 -8.35 32.24
N ARG A 54 -11.96 -8.88 32.65
CA ARG A 54 -10.86 -9.16 31.71
C ARG A 54 -11.20 -10.27 30.72
N GLU A 55 -11.92 -11.30 31.14
CA GLU A 55 -12.32 -12.39 30.26
C GLU A 55 -13.41 -11.94 29.27
N GLY A 56 -14.42 -11.19 29.74
CA GLY A 56 -15.44 -10.60 28.88
C GLY A 56 -14.86 -9.62 27.84
N PHE A 57 -14.01 -8.70 28.28
CA PHE A 57 -13.37 -7.73 27.37
C PHE A 57 -12.31 -8.35 26.45
N ARG A 58 -11.68 -9.47 26.82
CA ARG A 58 -10.72 -10.16 25.93
C ARG A 58 -11.44 -10.89 24.80
N GLY A 59 -12.52 -11.62 25.09
CA GLY A 59 -13.29 -12.30 24.05
C GLY A 59 -13.91 -11.32 23.06
N GLU A 60 -14.51 -10.24 23.55
CA GLU A 60 -15.18 -9.24 22.71
C GLU A 60 -14.18 -8.43 21.86
N ARG A 61 -13.00 -8.08 22.40
CA ARG A 61 -11.93 -7.43 21.62
C ARG A 61 -11.29 -8.36 20.59
N MET A 62 -11.20 -9.65 20.87
CA MET A 62 -10.61 -10.61 19.94
C MET A 62 -11.55 -10.84 18.75
N HIS A 63 -12.86 -10.99 18.98
CA HIS A 63 -13.86 -11.04 17.92
C HIS A 63 -14.00 -9.71 17.15
N ALA A 64 -13.91 -8.57 17.84
CA ALA A 64 -13.87 -7.28 17.17
C ALA A 64 -12.63 -7.13 16.29
N ALA A 65 -11.45 -7.53 16.74
CA ALA A 65 -10.22 -7.47 15.95
C ALA A 65 -10.26 -8.42 14.74
N GLU A 66 -10.78 -9.63 14.92
CA GLU A 66 -10.94 -10.62 13.85
C GLU A 66 -11.94 -10.15 12.78
N SER A 67 -13.06 -9.55 13.19
CA SER A 67 -14.04 -8.98 12.24
C SER A 67 -13.48 -7.79 11.46
N VAL A 68 -12.67 -6.93 12.09
CA VAL A 68 -12.00 -5.81 11.40
C VAL A 68 -10.99 -6.32 10.38
N GLU A 69 -10.23 -7.35 10.72
CA GLU A 69 -9.27 -7.97 9.81
C GLU A 69 -9.99 -8.60 8.61
N LEU A 70 -11.04 -9.38 8.85
CA LEU A 70 -11.85 -9.97 7.77
C LEU A 70 -12.43 -8.91 6.83
N GLN A 71 -12.97 -7.82 7.38
CA GLN A 71 -13.48 -6.69 6.59
C GLN A 71 -12.37 -6.04 5.76
N PHE A 72 -11.17 -5.90 6.31
CA PHE A 72 -10.02 -5.38 5.58
C PHE A 72 -9.66 -6.28 4.38
N TRP A 73 -9.58 -7.59 4.58
CA TRP A 73 -9.31 -8.55 3.50
C TRP A 73 -10.37 -8.49 2.40
N GLN A 74 -11.66 -8.42 2.77
CA GLN A 74 -12.75 -8.29 1.81
C GLN A 74 -12.65 -6.98 1.00
N LYS A 75 -12.33 -5.86 1.66
CA LYS A 75 -12.12 -4.57 0.97
C LYS A 75 -10.94 -4.64 0.00
N CYS A 76 -9.83 -5.23 0.42
CA CYS A 76 -8.65 -5.39 -0.45
C CYS A 76 -8.96 -6.27 -1.67
N ASP A 77 -9.64 -7.40 -1.47
CA ASP A 77 -10.01 -8.30 -2.56
C ASP A 77 -11.03 -7.65 -3.51
N HIS A 78 -11.98 -6.89 -2.99
CA HIS A 78 -12.91 -6.12 -3.80
C HIS A 78 -12.19 -5.03 -4.61
N ALA A 79 -11.34 -4.23 -3.98
CA ALA A 79 -10.56 -3.18 -4.65
C ALA A 79 -9.62 -3.76 -5.71
N LYS A 80 -8.99 -4.90 -5.42
CA LYS A 80 -8.18 -5.66 -6.39
C LYS A 80 -9.02 -6.04 -7.61
N ARG A 81 -10.21 -6.63 -7.41
CA ARG A 81 -11.09 -7.03 -8.52
C ARG A 81 -11.50 -5.85 -9.40
N LEU A 82 -11.86 -4.73 -8.79
CA LEU A 82 -12.20 -3.50 -9.53
C LEU A 82 -11.03 -2.97 -10.34
N LEU A 83 -9.82 -2.92 -9.76
CA LEU A 83 -8.63 -2.48 -10.47
C LEU A 83 -8.25 -3.40 -11.64
N LEU A 84 -8.36 -4.71 -11.46
CA LEU A 84 -8.11 -5.68 -12.52
C LEU A 84 -9.16 -5.61 -13.63
N ALA A 85 -10.43 -5.36 -13.29
CA ALA A 85 -11.48 -5.11 -14.26
C ALA A 85 -11.19 -3.84 -15.09
N ALA A 86 -10.81 -2.74 -14.44
CA ALA A 86 -10.44 -1.50 -15.11
C ALA A 86 -9.23 -1.69 -16.07
N LEU A 87 -8.23 -2.48 -15.67
CA LEU A 87 -7.10 -2.82 -16.55
C LEU A 87 -7.54 -3.64 -17.77
N HIS A 88 -8.51 -4.53 -17.60
CA HIS A 88 -9.07 -5.30 -18.70
C HIS A 88 -9.87 -4.40 -19.67
N GLU A 89 -10.64 -3.46 -19.15
CA GLU A 89 -11.34 -2.47 -19.97
C GLU A 89 -10.35 -1.57 -20.73
N ALA A 90 -9.22 -1.22 -20.13
CA ALA A 90 -8.14 -0.51 -20.82
C ALA A 90 -7.48 -1.36 -21.93
N GLU A 91 -7.35 -2.67 -21.72
CA GLU A 91 -6.89 -3.61 -22.76
C GLU A 91 -7.89 -3.70 -23.92
N ASP A 92 -9.18 -3.78 -23.62
CA ASP A 92 -10.25 -3.80 -24.63
C ASP A 92 -10.29 -2.48 -25.41
N ALA A 93 -10.14 -1.34 -24.74
CA ALA A 93 -10.02 -0.03 -25.40
C ALA A 93 -8.77 0.05 -26.30
N ALA A 94 -7.66 -0.58 -25.90
CA ALA A 94 -6.45 -0.64 -26.71
C ALA A 94 -6.60 -1.49 -27.98
N ARG A 95 -7.59 -2.40 -28.07
CA ARG A 95 -7.83 -3.21 -29.28
C ARG A 95 -8.29 -2.39 -30.49
N ALA A 96 -8.83 -1.19 -30.27
CA ALA A 96 -9.20 -0.27 -31.34
C ALA A 96 -7.99 0.34 -32.07
N VAL A 97 -6.77 0.04 -31.61
CA VAL A 97 -5.50 0.57 -32.11
C VAL A 97 -4.86 -0.45 -33.06
N PRO A 98 -4.06 -0.02 -34.07
CA PRO A 98 -3.34 -0.95 -34.95
C PRO A 98 -2.59 -2.07 -34.22
N ALA A 99 -2.60 -3.28 -34.79
CA ALA A 99 -2.11 -4.50 -34.15
C ALA A 99 -0.69 -4.43 -33.57
N THR A 100 0.23 -3.71 -34.23
CA THR A 100 1.62 -3.52 -33.75
C THR A 100 1.69 -2.73 -32.45
N ASN A 101 0.84 -1.72 -32.30
CA ASN A 101 0.77 -0.90 -31.08
C ASN A 101 -0.07 -1.60 -30.01
N PHE A 102 -1.05 -2.40 -30.42
CA PHE A 102 -1.85 -3.20 -29.49
C PHE A 102 -1.00 -4.19 -28.70
N GLU A 103 -0.08 -4.94 -29.34
CA GLU A 103 0.78 -5.89 -28.60
C GLU A 103 1.69 -5.20 -27.58
N ALA A 104 2.24 -4.02 -27.93
CA ALA A 104 3.03 -3.23 -26.99
C ALA A 104 2.18 -2.74 -25.80
N ALA A 105 0.99 -2.20 -26.08
CA ALA A 105 0.05 -1.78 -25.04
C ALA A 105 -0.39 -2.95 -24.14
N ARG A 106 -0.66 -4.10 -24.75
CA ARG A 106 -1.03 -5.33 -24.05
C ARG A 106 0.08 -5.81 -23.12
N HIS A 107 1.33 -5.78 -23.55
CA HIS A 107 2.47 -6.13 -22.70
C HIS A 107 2.59 -5.18 -21.50
N VAL A 108 2.42 -3.87 -21.71
CA VAL A 108 2.44 -2.88 -20.61
C VAL A 108 1.31 -3.13 -19.61
N LEU A 109 0.08 -3.36 -20.09
CA LEU A 109 -1.08 -3.65 -19.24
C LEU A 109 -0.91 -4.99 -18.48
N PHE A 110 -0.34 -6.01 -19.13
CA PHE A 110 -0.01 -7.28 -18.50
C PHE A 110 1.03 -7.09 -17.38
N ASN A 111 2.09 -6.32 -17.63
CA ASN A 111 3.10 -6.01 -16.63
C ASN A 111 2.51 -5.25 -15.44
N ALA A 112 1.63 -4.27 -15.69
CA ALA A 112 0.92 -3.55 -14.64
C ALA A 112 0.08 -4.50 -13.78
N ARG A 113 -0.68 -5.41 -14.40
CA ARG A 113 -1.43 -6.44 -13.69
C ARG A 113 -0.54 -7.32 -12.82
N GLU A 114 0.56 -7.85 -13.36
CA GLU A 114 1.46 -8.73 -12.62
C GLU A 114 2.12 -7.99 -11.44
N ALA A 115 2.56 -6.75 -11.65
CA ALA A 115 3.15 -5.91 -10.62
C ALA A 115 2.15 -5.65 -9.48
N ILE A 116 0.90 -5.33 -9.81
CA ILE A 116 -0.18 -5.08 -8.84
C ILE A 116 -0.48 -6.34 -8.03
N GLU A 117 -0.69 -7.49 -8.69
CA GLU A 117 -0.98 -8.76 -8.01
C GLU A 117 0.16 -9.17 -7.06
N ARG A 118 1.41 -9.01 -7.50
CA ARG A 118 2.61 -9.27 -6.71
C ARG A 118 2.71 -8.33 -5.50
N PHE A 119 2.51 -7.03 -5.69
CA PHE A 119 2.57 -6.04 -4.61
C PHE A 119 1.48 -6.28 -3.56
N ILE A 120 0.24 -6.56 -3.98
CA ILE A 120 -0.86 -6.90 -3.08
C ILE A 120 -0.50 -8.15 -2.26
N GLY A 121 -0.07 -9.24 -2.93
CA GLY A 121 0.29 -10.48 -2.25
C GLY A 121 1.39 -10.29 -1.21
N LEU A 122 2.45 -9.54 -1.56
CA LEU A 122 3.55 -9.23 -0.64
C LEU A 122 3.10 -8.31 0.51
N THR A 123 2.21 -7.37 0.26
CA THR A 123 1.69 -6.46 1.29
C THR A 123 0.83 -7.19 2.31
N LEU A 124 -0.02 -8.08 1.83
CA LEU A 124 -0.87 -8.92 2.66
C LEU A 124 -0.02 -9.91 3.49
N ALA A 125 0.96 -10.57 2.87
CA ALA A 125 1.91 -11.43 3.58
C ALA A 125 2.74 -10.68 4.62
N ALA A 126 3.19 -9.45 4.31
CA ALA A 126 3.96 -8.63 5.24
C ALA A 126 3.13 -8.17 6.45
N ARG A 127 1.83 -7.95 6.26
CA ARG A 127 0.90 -7.59 7.34
C ARG A 127 0.68 -8.75 8.32
N GLU A 128 0.62 -9.97 7.81
CA GLU A 128 0.53 -11.19 8.61
C GLU A 128 1.84 -11.47 9.35
N ALA A 129 2.98 -11.30 8.67
CA ALA A 129 4.31 -11.54 9.21
C ALA A 129 4.80 -10.39 10.10
N ARG A 130 4.34 -10.36 11.36
CA ARG A 130 4.78 -9.38 12.37
C ARG A 130 6.25 -9.61 12.77
N ILE A 131 7.10 -8.57 12.75
CA ILE A 131 8.54 -8.66 13.10
C ILE A 131 8.79 -9.29 14.48
N ASP A 132 7.96 -8.91 15.46
CA ASP A 132 8.03 -9.40 16.84
C ASP A 132 7.08 -10.59 17.10
N GLY A 133 6.53 -11.16 16.03
CA GLY A 133 5.71 -12.37 16.09
C GLY A 133 6.52 -13.60 16.46
N PRO A 134 5.85 -14.66 16.92
CA PRO A 134 6.50 -15.96 17.08
C PRO A 134 6.95 -16.49 15.70
N PRO A 135 8.12 -17.15 15.62
CA PRO A 135 8.54 -17.80 14.38
C PRO A 135 7.52 -18.87 13.98
N SER A 136 7.34 -19.05 12.68
CA SER A 136 6.43 -20.08 12.17
C SER A 136 6.94 -21.49 12.51
N PRO A 137 6.07 -22.49 12.64
CA PRO A 137 6.49 -23.87 12.92
C PRO A 137 7.51 -24.39 11.91
N ARG A 138 7.36 -24.01 10.64
CA ARG A 138 8.28 -24.36 9.55
C ARG A 138 9.66 -23.73 9.72
N GLU A 139 9.75 -22.48 10.18
CA GLU A 139 11.04 -21.82 10.47
C GLU A 139 11.76 -22.49 11.65
N ILE A 140 11.01 -22.89 12.68
CA ILE A 140 11.56 -23.67 13.80
C ILE A 140 12.03 -25.04 13.30
N GLU A 141 11.25 -25.73 12.46
CA GLU A 141 11.61 -27.03 11.90
C GLU A 141 12.89 -26.95 11.07
N LEU A 142 13.06 -25.92 10.25
CA LEU A 142 14.31 -25.70 9.49
C LEU A 142 15.53 -25.57 10.42
N CYS A 143 15.41 -24.82 11.52
CA CYS A 143 16.49 -24.70 12.50
C CYS A 143 16.78 -26.03 13.20
N ARG A 144 15.73 -26.82 13.48
CA ARG A 144 15.84 -28.15 14.08
C ARG A 144 16.57 -29.13 13.14
N VAL A 145 16.21 -29.15 11.86
CA VAL A 145 16.88 -29.96 10.83
C VAL A 145 18.34 -29.57 10.68
N ALA A 146 18.68 -28.29 10.88
CA ALA A 146 20.06 -27.81 10.94
C ALA A 146 20.82 -28.20 12.24
N GLY A 147 20.24 -29.05 13.09
CA GLY A 147 20.88 -29.59 14.30
C GLY A 147 20.75 -28.71 15.55
N ARG A 148 19.95 -27.64 15.51
CA ARG A 148 19.71 -26.76 16.68
C ARG A 148 18.72 -27.41 17.64
N SER A 149 18.94 -27.25 18.94
CA SER A 149 18.08 -27.81 20.00
C SER A 149 17.96 -26.88 21.21
N GLY A 150 17.00 -27.14 22.10
CA GLY A 150 16.80 -26.38 23.34
C GLY A 150 16.59 -24.88 23.13
N ASP A 151 17.24 -24.06 23.95
CA ASP A 151 17.13 -22.59 23.89
C ASP A 151 17.72 -22.02 22.58
N ASP A 152 18.80 -22.62 22.08
CA ASP A 152 19.45 -22.23 20.82
C ASP A 152 18.49 -22.36 19.63
N LEU A 153 17.61 -23.38 19.63
CA LEU A 153 16.57 -23.53 18.62
C LEU A 153 15.60 -22.34 18.62
N THR A 154 15.19 -21.86 19.80
CA THR A 154 14.25 -20.74 19.91
C THR A 154 14.90 -19.42 19.45
N ILE A 155 16.17 -19.21 19.79
CA ILE A 155 16.94 -18.03 19.38
C ILE A 155 17.17 -18.06 17.87
N ALA A 156 17.63 -19.19 17.33
CA ALA A 156 17.83 -19.37 15.89
C ALA A 156 16.53 -19.18 15.11
N GLY A 157 15.40 -19.70 15.61
CA GLY A 157 14.08 -19.51 15.02
C GLY A 157 13.68 -18.03 14.95
N ARG A 158 13.81 -17.28 16.06
CA ARG A 158 13.53 -15.83 16.09
C ARG A 158 14.44 -15.04 15.16
N CYS A 159 15.73 -15.36 15.12
CA CYS A 159 16.68 -14.71 14.20
C CYS A 159 16.31 -14.97 12.74
N THR A 160 15.96 -16.20 12.40
CA THR A 160 15.52 -16.59 11.06
C THR A 160 14.24 -15.88 10.67
N HIS A 161 13.26 -15.84 11.57
CA HIS A 161 12.01 -15.12 11.37
C HIS A 161 12.23 -13.64 11.08
N ARG A 162 12.98 -12.93 11.95
CA ARG A 162 13.30 -11.51 11.75
C ARG A 162 13.98 -11.26 10.39
N ARG A 163 14.91 -12.13 9.99
CA ARG A 163 15.57 -12.04 8.68
C ARG A 163 14.60 -12.24 7.52
N ASN A 164 13.70 -13.23 7.62
CA ASN A 164 12.70 -13.51 6.60
C ASN A 164 11.70 -12.35 6.48
N VAL A 165 11.21 -11.81 7.59
CA VAL A 165 10.33 -10.63 7.61
C VAL A 165 11.03 -9.42 6.98
N ALA A 166 12.29 -9.16 7.34
CA ALA A 166 13.07 -8.07 6.74
C ALA A 166 13.21 -8.24 5.21
N ARG A 167 13.47 -9.47 4.74
CA ARG A 167 13.53 -9.79 3.31
C ARG A 167 12.17 -9.60 2.64
N LEU A 168 11.08 -10.04 3.26
CA LEU A 168 9.72 -9.86 2.76
C LEU A 168 9.37 -8.38 2.60
N LEU A 169 9.69 -7.55 3.58
CA LEU A 169 9.50 -6.09 3.51
C LEU A 169 10.34 -5.45 2.39
N ALA A 170 11.58 -5.90 2.20
CA ALA A 170 12.40 -5.44 1.09
C ALA A 170 11.79 -5.80 -0.28
N HIS A 171 11.23 -7.01 -0.42
CA HIS A 171 10.52 -7.41 -1.64
C HIS A 171 9.24 -6.59 -1.85
N ARG A 172 8.46 -6.34 -0.80
CA ARG A 172 7.29 -5.46 -0.84
C ARG A 172 7.66 -4.08 -1.36
N GLN A 173 8.74 -3.49 -0.85
CA GLN A 173 9.18 -2.16 -1.26
C GLN A 173 9.66 -2.11 -2.73
N ARG A 174 10.26 -3.18 -3.26
CA ARG A 174 10.59 -3.28 -4.69
C ARG A 174 9.33 -3.42 -5.55
N ALA A 175 8.43 -4.33 -5.19
CA ALA A 175 7.17 -4.52 -5.90
C ALA A 175 6.32 -3.26 -5.92
N ARG A 176 6.37 -2.45 -4.85
CA ARG A 176 5.76 -1.12 -4.80
C ARG A 176 6.31 -0.20 -5.90
N ALA A 177 7.63 -0.12 -6.05
CA ALA A 177 8.26 0.68 -7.09
C ALA A 177 7.91 0.16 -8.49
N GLU A 178 7.86 -1.17 -8.66
CA GLU A 178 7.43 -1.81 -9.91
C GLU A 178 5.99 -1.43 -10.28
N VAL A 179 5.05 -1.41 -9.32
CA VAL A 179 3.66 -0.96 -9.54
C VAL A 179 3.63 0.48 -10.02
N LEU A 180 4.34 1.39 -9.34
CA LEU A 180 4.35 2.80 -9.72
C LEU A 180 4.93 3.00 -11.12
N HIS A 181 5.98 2.25 -11.47
CA HIS A 181 6.58 2.32 -12.79
C HIS A 181 5.64 1.77 -13.87
N ALA A 182 5.05 0.59 -13.66
CA ALA A 182 4.13 -0.01 -14.60
C ALA A 182 2.86 0.83 -14.80
N LEU A 183 2.34 1.47 -13.74
CA LEU A 183 1.24 2.42 -13.85
C LEU A 183 1.63 3.68 -14.63
N ALA A 184 2.87 4.16 -14.51
CA ALA A 184 3.35 5.27 -15.33
C ALA A 184 3.43 4.88 -16.80
N GLU A 185 3.94 3.68 -17.11
CA GLU A 185 4.00 3.15 -18.49
C GLU A 185 2.61 3.05 -19.13
N VAL A 186 1.57 2.68 -18.37
CA VAL A 186 0.17 2.67 -18.88
C VAL A 186 -0.25 4.05 -19.43
N GLY A 187 0.18 5.14 -18.78
CA GLY A 187 -0.09 6.51 -19.22
C GLY A 187 0.71 6.93 -20.44
N GLU A 188 1.81 6.24 -20.73
CA GLU A 188 2.65 6.51 -21.90
C GLU A 188 2.12 5.84 -23.19
N ILE A 189 1.24 4.84 -23.07
CA ILE A 189 0.66 4.12 -24.23
C ILE A 189 0.11 5.08 -25.30
N PRO A 190 -0.75 6.08 -24.98
CA PRO A 190 -1.29 7.00 -25.98
C PRO A 190 -0.28 8.03 -26.48
N GLY A 191 0.81 8.24 -25.74
CA GLY A 191 1.86 9.21 -26.05
C GLY A 191 2.96 8.63 -26.94
N SER A 192 2.98 7.31 -27.15
CA SER A 192 3.92 6.68 -28.07
C SER A 192 3.70 7.24 -29.49
N ALA A 193 4.79 7.62 -30.17
CA ALA A 193 4.74 8.28 -31.48
C ALA A 193 3.91 7.51 -32.52
N SER A 194 3.88 6.17 -32.40
CA SER A 194 3.09 5.28 -33.23
C SER A 194 1.58 5.33 -32.95
N PHE A 195 1.17 5.64 -31.72
CA PHE A 195 -0.23 5.79 -31.34
C PHE A 195 -0.79 7.09 -31.91
N ALA A 196 -0.08 8.22 -31.71
CA ALA A 196 -0.51 9.55 -32.16
C ALA A 196 -0.63 9.70 -33.68
N LEU A 197 0.15 8.95 -34.46
CA LEU A 197 0.15 9.02 -35.93
C LEU A 197 -0.94 8.14 -36.59
N GLN A 198 -1.48 7.14 -35.90
CA GLN A 198 -2.32 6.10 -36.51
C GLN A 198 -3.65 5.82 -35.79
N SER A 199 -3.82 6.24 -34.53
CA SER A 199 -5.07 6.02 -33.81
C SER A 199 -6.12 7.06 -34.19
N ASN A 200 -7.37 6.62 -34.41
CA ASN A 200 -8.52 7.52 -34.38
C ASN A 200 -8.55 8.27 -33.04
N ALA A 201 -8.81 9.58 -33.06
CA ALA A 201 -8.93 10.40 -31.85
C ALA A 201 -9.92 9.79 -30.85
N GLU A 202 -10.96 9.13 -31.34
CA GLU A 202 -11.94 8.38 -30.55
C GLU A 202 -11.31 7.21 -29.77
N ALA A 203 -10.43 6.42 -30.39
CA ALA A 203 -9.75 5.30 -29.71
C ALA A 203 -8.81 5.81 -28.61
N ALA A 204 -8.08 6.90 -28.87
CA ALA A 204 -7.25 7.55 -27.86
C ALA A 204 -8.08 8.10 -26.69
N GLN A 205 -9.26 8.65 -26.98
CA GLN A 205 -10.20 9.13 -25.97
C GLN A 205 -10.76 7.99 -25.11
N HIS A 206 -11.20 6.90 -25.73
CA HIS A 206 -11.68 5.70 -25.02
C HIS A 206 -10.60 5.09 -24.13
N PHE A 207 -9.36 4.98 -24.62
CA PHE A 207 -8.26 4.51 -23.80
C PHE A 207 -7.96 5.44 -22.62
N SER A 208 -7.96 6.76 -22.85
CA SER A 208 -7.75 7.74 -21.77
C SER A 208 -8.83 7.63 -20.70
N GLU A 209 -10.08 7.37 -21.09
CA GLU A 209 -11.18 7.12 -20.16
C GLU A 209 -10.96 5.86 -19.32
N ALA A 210 -10.59 4.74 -19.94
CA ALA A 210 -10.27 3.52 -19.21
C ALA A 210 -9.04 3.69 -18.28
N ALA A 211 -8.01 4.40 -18.72
CA ALA A 211 -6.83 4.70 -17.90
C ALA A 211 -7.17 5.56 -16.67
N LEU A 212 -8.11 6.52 -16.79
CA LEU A 212 -8.60 7.28 -15.64
C LEU A 212 -9.24 6.38 -14.60
N GLU A 213 -10.03 5.39 -15.03
CA GLU A 213 -10.62 4.43 -14.10
C GLU A 213 -9.53 3.57 -13.43
N VAL A 214 -8.55 3.07 -14.19
CA VAL A 214 -7.39 2.34 -13.63
C VAL A 214 -6.71 3.15 -12.52
N TYR A 215 -6.39 4.43 -12.78
CA TYR A 215 -5.72 5.26 -11.78
C TYR A 215 -6.60 5.55 -10.57
N GLN A 216 -7.90 5.77 -10.76
CA GLN A 216 -8.83 5.96 -9.65
C GLN A 216 -8.89 4.70 -8.77
N ARG A 217 -9.05 3.51 -9.36
CA ARG A 217 -9.05 2.25 -8.60
C ARG A 217 -7.72 1.96 -7.93
N ALA A 218 -6.60 2.34 -8.56
CA ALA A 218 -5.27 2.21 -7.99
C ALA A 218 -5.09 3.14 -6.77
N VAL A 219 -5.58 4.37 -6.81
CA VAL A 219 -5.62 5.28 -5.65
C VAL A 219 -6.44 4.67 -4.52
N ASP A 220 -7.64 4.16 -4.81
CA ASP A 220 -8.51 3.52 -3.82
C ASP A 220 -7.78 2.34 -3.14
N LEU A 221 -7.17 1.46 -3.93
CA LEU A 221 -6.42 0.31 -3.42
C LEU A 221 -5.20 0.72 -2.58
N LEU A 222 -4.39 1.66 -3.06
CA LEU A 222 -3.18 2.11 -2.34
C LEU A 222 -3.52 2.83 -1.04
N SER A 223 -4.64 3.54 -1.00
CA SER A 223 -5.14 4.19 0.21
C SER A 223 -5.51 3.17 1.30
N LEU A 224 -5.98 1.96 0.93
CA LEU A 224 -6.24 0.88 1.89
C LEU A 224 -4.95 0.36 2.53
N PHE A 225 -3.80 0.50 1.88
CA PHE A 225 -2.52 0.04 2.41
C PHE A 225 -1.75 1.11 3.18
N ASP A 226 -2.37 2.26 3.46
CA ASP A 226 -1.78 3.41 4.14
C ASP A 226 -0.47 3.89 3.48
N ASP A 227 -0.37 3.78 2.15
CA ASP A 227 0.82 4.17 1.39
C ASP A 227 0.67 5.57 0.78
N ASP A 228 0.74 6.60 1.62
CA ASP A 228 0.51 8.00 1.25
C ASP A 228 1.36 8.46 0.06
N HIS A 229 2.63 8.04 0.01
CA HIS A 229 3.52 8.42 -1.07
C HIS A 229 3.12 7.76 -2.39
N ALA A 230 2.79 6.46 -2.40
CA ALA A 230 2.32 5.80 -3.61
C ALA A 230 0.98 6.38 -4.09
N THR A 231 0.04 6.59 -3.16
CA THR A 231 -1.25 7.22 -3.43
C THR A 231 -1.08 8.60 -4.05
N THR A 232 -0.15 9.43 -3.52
CA THR A 232 0.15 10.75 -4.07
C THR A 232 0.72 10.69 -5.49
N VAL A 233 1.63 9.74 -5.76
CA VAL A 233 2.23 9.56 -7.09
C VAL A 233 1.16 9.15 -8.10
N VAL A 234 0.31 8.18 -7.77
CA VAL A 234 -0.77 7.74 -8.67
C VAL A 234 -1.84 8.82 -8.84
N ALA A 235 -2.14 9.61 -7.80
CA ALA A 235 -3.04 10.76 -7.93
C ALA A 235 -2.49 11.82 -8.92
N ARG A 236 -1.17 12.03 -8.95
CA ARG A 236 -0.55 12.89 -9.98
C ARG A 236 -0.70 12.30 -11.38
N LEU A 237 -0.52 10.99 -11.55
CA LEU A 237 -0.77 10.32 -12.84
C LEU A 237 -2.23 10.50 -13.29
N LEU A 238 -3.18 10.31 -12.38
CA LEU A 238 -4.59 10.56 -12.62
C LEU A 238 -4.85 12.00 -13.10
N ASP A 239 -4.26 13.00 -12.43
CA ASP A 239 -4.42 14.40 -12.81
C ASP A 239 -3.76 14.71 -14.17
N THR A 240 -2.61 14.09 -14.48
CA THR A 240 -1.99 14.22 -15.80
C THR A 240 -2.88 13.66 -16.91
N GLU A 241 -3.54 12.52 -16.69
CA GLU A 241 -4.49 11.97 -17.67
C GLU A 241 -5.77 12.81 -17.77
N ARG A 242 -6.28 13.36 -16.66
CA ARG A 242 -7.41 14.31 -16.72
C ARG A 242 -7.05 15.53 -17.57
N ALA A 243 -5.85 16.06 -17.40
CA ALA A 243 -5.37 17.17 -18.21
C ALA A 243 -5.24 16.77 -19.69
N ARG A 244 -4.79 15.55 -19.99
CA ARG A 244 -4.71 15.01 -21.35
C ARG A 244 -6.10 14.90 -21.99
N ARG A 245 -7.08 14.31 -21.28
CA ARG A 245 -8.47 14.18 -21.75
C ARG A 245 -9.10 15.53 -22.13
N ARG A 246 -8.91 16.56 -21.30
CA ARG A 246 -9.38 17.92 -21.61
C ARG A 246 -8.79 18.48 -22.92
N ARG A 247 -7.56 18.11 -23.28
CA ARG A 247 -6.95 18.53 -24.55
C ARG A 247 -7.62 17.86 -25.74
N PHE A 248 -7.99 16.58 -25.63
CA PHE A 248 -8.76 15.90 -26.67
C PHE A 248 -10.13 16.54 -26.88
N GLU A 249 -10.85 16.85 -25.79
CA GLU A 249 -12.13 17.54 -25.84
C GLU A 249 -12.03 18.91 -26.52
N SER A 250 -10.99 19.69 -26.19
CA SER A 250 -10.75 21.00 -26.83
C SER A 250 -10.39 20.90 -28.31
N SER A 251 -9.72 19.82 -28.73
CA SER A 251 -9.27 19.62 -30.11
C SER A 251 -10.42 19.16 -31.02
N GLY A 252 -11.34 18.35 -30.50
CA GLY A 252 -12.52 17.88 -31.22
C GLY A 252 -13.50 19.01 -31.59
N ILE A 253 -13.58 20.06 -30.78
CA ILE A 253 -14.48 21.22 -31.00
C ILE A 253 -14.05 22.07 -32.21
N HIS A 254 -12.78 22.01 -32.63
CA HIS A 254 -12.26 22.81 -33.76
C HIS A 254 -12.19 22.05 -35.10
N GLY A 255 -12.57 20.77 -35.15
CA GLY A 255 -12.49 19.93 -36.36
C GLY A 255 -13.59 20.17 -37.42
N ASN A 256 -14.69 20.85 -37.08
CA ASN A 256 -15.83 21.05 -37.99
C ASN A 256 -16.00 22.48 -38.54
N ALA A 257 -15.05 23.38 -38.29
CA ALA A 257 -15.03 24.66 -39.01
C ALA A 257 -14.28 24.44 -40.34
N PRO A 258 -14.94 24.46 -41.51
CA PRO A 258 -14.23 24.46 -42.78
C PRO A 258 -13.33 25.69 -42.80
N ARG A 259 -12.03 25.49 -42.62
CA ARG A 259 -11.02 26.50 -42.90
C ARG A 259 -11.09 26.77 -44.40
N THR A 260 -11.91 27.74 -44.77
CA THR A 260 -11.77 28.48 -46.02
C THR A 260 -10.45 29.21 -45.92
N VAL A 261 -9.37 28.52 -46.33
CA VAL A 261 -8.04 29.10 -46.48
C VAL A 261 -8.13 30.09 -47.65
N LYS A 262 -8.52 31.33 -47.34
CA LYS A 262 -8.21 32.45 -48.21
C LYS A 262 -6.70 32.62 -48.17
N GLY A 263 -6.05 32.20 -49.27
CA GLY A 263 -4.63 32.36 -49.49
C GLY A 263 -4.22 33.81 -49.24
N THR A 264 -3.37 34.00 -48.25
CA THR A 264 -2.49 35.16 -48.18
C THR A 264 -1.07 34.62 -48.12
N SER A 265 -0.42 34.69 -49.27
CA SER A 265 1.00 34.45 -49.44
C SER A 265 1.77 35.46 -48.58
N TRP A 266 2.47 34.97 -47.58
CA TRP A 266 3.53 35.73 -46.92
C TRP A 266 4.83 34.96 -47.10
N THR A 267 5.46 35.19 -48.25
CA THR A 267 6.89 34.98 -48.44
C THR A 267 7.63 35.90 -47.47
N THR A 268 8.18 35.33 -46.40
CA THR A 268 9.24 35.98 -45.62
C THR A 268 10.50 35.12 -45.71
N PRO A 269 11.65 35.69 -46.10
CA PRO A 269 12.89 34.96 -46.29
C PRO A 269 13.53 34.60 -44.95
N PHE A 270 13.99 33.35 -44.84
CA PHE A 270 14.85 32.86 -43.76
C PHE A 270 16.26 33.48 -43.88
N PRO A 271 16.80 34.14 -42.84
CA PRO A 271 18.23 34.33 -42.72
C PRO A 271 18.88 33.05 -42.20
N SER A 272 19.69 32.41 -43.04
CA SER A 272 20.61 31.34 -42.67
C SER A 272 21.70 31.89 -41.75
N ASN A 273 21.75 31.45 -40.50
CA ASN A 273 22.94 31.58 -39.67
C ASN A 273 23.09 30.32 -38.82
N SER A 274 23.83 29.36 -39.36
CA SER A 274 24.43 28.25 -38.61
C SER A 274 25.74 28.72 -37.99
N PRO A 275 25.93 28.64 -36.67
CA PRO A 275 27.25 28.47 -36.10
C PRO A 275 27.52 26.98 -35.89
N ALA A 276 28.51 26.48 -36.62
CA ALA A 276 29.14 25.19 -36.38
C ALA A 276 29.70 25.13 -34.95
N ALA A 277 29.31 24.10 -34.20
CA ALA A 277 29.93 23.76 -32.92
C ALA A 277 30.90 22.58 -33.10
N PRO A 278 32.10 22.64 -32.48
CA PRO A 278 33.22 21.75 -32.78
C PRO A 278 33.09 20.37 -32.13
N LEU A 279 33.55 19.37 -32.88
CA LEU A 279 33.84 18.00 -32.46
C LEU A 279 34.80 17.99 -31.26
N SER A 280 34.28 17.72 -30.06
CA SER A 280 35.09 17.36 -28.91
C SER A 280 35.30 15.85 -28.88
N GLN A 281 36.43 15.42 -29.45
CA GLN A 281 37.04 14.11 -29.21
C GLN A 281 37.31 13.93 -27.70
N LYS A 282 37.07 12.73 -27.16
CA LYS A 282 37.75 12.20 -25.96
C LYS A 282 37.58 10.67 -25.87
N PRO A 283 38.42 9.97 -25.08
CA PRO A 283 39.29 8.93 -25.61
C PRO A 283 38.97 7.51 -25.09
N ARG A 284 39.62 6.54 -25.73
CA ARG A 284 39.83 5.16 -25.28
C ARG A 284 40.05 5.05 -23.77
N LEU A 285 39.36 4.11 -23.14
CA LEU A 285 39.87 3.40 -21.98
C LEU A 285 39.91 1.90 -22.28
N THR A 286 41.12 1.40 -22.12
CA THR A 286 41.61 0.04 -22.28
C THR A 286 41.12 -0.88 -21.17
N GLN A 287 41.03 -2.15 -21.56
CA GLN A 287 40.93 -3.38 -20.79
C GLN A 287 41.62 -3.37 -19.41
N GLY A 288 40.93 -4.01 -18.47
CA GLY A 288 41.47 -4.76 -17.33
C GLY A 288 40.61 -6.00 -17.17
#